data_AF-A0AAE5CQ91-F1
#
_entry.id   AF-A0AAE5CQ91-F1
#
_cell.length_a   1.000
_cell.length_b   1.000
_cell.length_c   1.000
_cell.angle_alpha   90.00
_cell.angle_beta   90.00
_cell.angle_gamma   90.00
#
_symmetry.space_group_name_H-M   'P 1'
#
loop_
_entity.id
_entity.type
_entity.pdbx_description
1 polymer ?
#
loop_
_entity_poly.entity_id
_entity_poly.type
_entity_poly.pdbx_seq_one_letter_code
_entity_poly.pdbx_strand_id
1 'polypeptide(L)'
;MTQKINNREYRQKVLRELLADLHAGKDFEAVKARFEEVFKNVSATEIAEAEQALIKEGLPVEEITRLCDVHAAVFKGSVEEIHRPANPQETPGHPAHTLRAENRALERLMNERIRPHLDAFLGQDAGTGAGANAGAEEAAAAALAEDLAELGKIDIHYTKKEHLFFPYMEQHGITAPPKVMWAVDDDIRDLIKEASRMVHAWVRPSESERPTKQAIKEYVDGTLTKVVDMISKEEDILLPMVLEVFTDEEWKLIADESKEIGYFLISAPPEWKPATKRTSDGQPEISAPSGAIVMPTGALQLNELVRMLDTLPVDITFVDKDNIVRYFSQGTERIFPRTKAVIGRRVVDCHPPTSVHIVEGIIESFRSGRKDHEDFWIKLGGKYVYIRYFAVRDVDGTFLGTLEVTQDIKPIQAIEGEKRLVTD
;
A
#
# COMPACT_ATOMS: atom_id res chain seq x y z
N MET A 1 10.91 -37.24 24.65
CA MET A 1 11.16 -35.87 25.14
C MET A 1 12.63 -35.62 25.53
N THR A 2 13.35 -36.63 26.03
CA THR A 2 14.73 -36.50 26.56
C THR A 2 15.82 -36.14 25.52
N GLN A 3 15.73 -36.63 24.27
CA GLN A 3 16.77 -36.33 23.24
C GLN A 3 16.73 -34.88 22.72
N LYS A 4 15.55 -34.27 22.54
CA LYS A 4 15.43 -32.87 22.07
C LYS A 4 15.89 -31.87 23.14
N ILE A 5 15.60 -32.14 24.41
CA ILE A 5 16.06 -31.32 25.55
C ILE A 5 17.59 -31.38 25.65
N ASN A 6 18.18 -32.57 25.54
CA ASN A 6 19.63 -32.76 25.61
C ASN A 6 20.39 -32.06 24.47
N ASN A 7 19.78 -31.96 23.28
CA ASN A 7 20.37 -31.26 22.12
C ASN A 7 20.30 -29.73 22.26
N ARG A 8 19.23 -29.20 22.87
CA ARG A 8 19.07 -27.77 23.15
C ARG A 8 20.07 -27.28 24.19
N GLU A 9 20.17 -27.97 25.32
CA GLU A 9 21.12 -27.64 26.39
C GLU A 9 22.58 -27.76 25.91
N TYR A 10 22.90 -28.78 25.11
CA TYR A 10 24.21 -28.94 24.49
C TYR A 10 24.57 -27.76 23.58
N ARG A 11 23.64 -27.33 22.72
CA ARG A 11 23.87 -26.21 21.79
C ARG A 11 23.99 -24.87 22.50
N GLN A 12 23.18 -24.62 23.53
CA GLN A 12 23.33 -23.44 24.39
C GLN A 12 24.70 -23.40 25.06
N LYS A 13 25.19 -24.55 25.54
CA LYS A 13 26.54 -24.67 26.09
C LYS A 13 27.61 -24.34 25.05
N VAL A 14 27.49 -24.86 23.83
CA VAL A 14 28.44 -24.56 22.75
C VAL A 14 28.41 -23.07 22.38
N LEU A 15 27.24 -22.44 22.28
CA LEU A 15 27.14 -20.99 22.00
C LEU A 15 27.85 -20.16 23.07
N ARG A 16 27.71 -20.50 24.36
CA ARG A 16 28.45 -19.85 25.45
C ARG A 16 29.96 -20.02 25.32
N GLU A 17 30.42 -21.20 24.92
CA GLU A 17 31.85 -21.46 24.71
C GLU A 17 32.41 -20.66 23.53
N LEU A 18 31.65 -20.55 22.44
CA LEU A 18 32.04 -19.74 21.27
C LEU A 18 32.05 -18.23 21.59
N LEU A 19 31.09 -17.75 22.38
CA LEU A 19 31.07 -16.38 22.91
C LEU A 19 32.29 -16.09 23.79
N ALA A 20 32.60 -17.00 24.72
CA ALA A 20 33.77 -16.88 25.59
C ALA A 20 35.08 -16.89 24.77
N ASP A 21 35.14 -17.69 23.72
CA ASP A 21 36.28 -17.77 22.80
C ASP A 21 36.49 -16.45 22.03
N LEU A 22 35.41 -15.82 21.53
CA LEU A 22 35.47 -14.49 20.90
C LEU A 22 35.89 -13.40 21.90
N HIS A 23 35.41 -13.48 23.13
CA HIS A 23 35.78 -12.54 24.20
C HIS A 23 37.23 -12.67 24.65
N ALA A 24 37.78 -13.88 24.63
CA ALA A 24 39.18 -14.14 24.89
C ALA A 24 40.10 -13.72 23.72
N GLY A 25 39.54 -13.16 22.63
CA GLY A 25 40.30 -12.71 21.46
C GLY A 25 40.83 -13.86 20.61
N LYS A 26 40.19 -15.04 20.65
CA LYS A 26 40.54 -16.13 19.73
C LYS A 26 40.25 -15.73 18.29
N ASP A 27 40.99 -16.36 17.39
CA ASP A 27 40.88 -16.13 15.95
C ASP A 27 39.45 -16.38 15.44
N PHE A 28 38.94 -15.41 14.67
CA PHE A 28 37.57 -15.41 14.17
C PHE A 28 37.30 -16.59 13.24
N GLU A 29 38.25 -16.95 12.37
CA GLU A 29 38.10 -18.08 11.45
C GLU A 29 38.07 -19.43 12.18
N ALA A 30 38.82 -19.57 13.28
CA ALA A 30 38.75 -20.76 14.13
C ALA A 30 37.38 -20.90 14.84
N VAL A 31 36.81 -19.79 15.33
CA VAL A 31 35.47 -19.77 15.94
C VAL A 31 34.41 -20.10 14.88
N LYS A 32 34.53 -19.51 13.69
CA LYS A 32 33.66 -19.75 12.54
C LYS A 32 33.63 -21.23 12.13
N ALA A 33 34.78 -21.87 11.99
CA ALA A 33 34.87 -23.29 11.63
C ALA A 33 34.21 -24.21 12.67
N ARG A 34 34.40 -23.90 13.97
CA ARG A 34 33.78 -24.64 15.07
C ARG A 34 32.27 -24.42 15.12
N PHE A 35 31.80 -23.22 14.79
CA PHE A 35 30.38 -22.91 14.66
C PHE A 35 29.76 -23.74 13.51
N GLU A 36 30.37 -23.74 12.34
CA GLU A 36 29.94 -24.52 11.17
C GLU A 36 29.82 -26.02 11.48
N GLU A 37 30.79 -26.62 12.18
CA GLU A 37 30.77 -28.05 12.51
C GLU A 37 29.57 -28.43 13.39
N VAL A 38 29.24 -27.60 14.38
CA VAL A 38 28.18 -27.90 15.35
C VAL A 38 26.79 -27.53 14.84
N PHE A 39 26.69 -26.48 14.02
CA PHE A 39 25.41 -25.91 13.58
C PHE A 39 25.06 -26.22 12.12
N LYS A 40 25.88 -27.01 11.40
CA LYS A 40 25.70 -27.39 9.98
C LYS A 40 24.26 -27.78 9.59
N ASN A 41 23.55 -28.49 10.46
CA ASN A 41 22.21 -29.02 10.21
C ASN A 41 21.16 -28.42 11.15
N VAL A 42 21.38 -27.19 11.61
CA VAL A 42 20.49 -26.49 12.56
C VAL A 42 19.86 -25.30 11.84
N SER A 43 18.54 -25.14 11.96
CA SER A 43 17.86 -24.00 11.35
C SER A 43 18.24 -22.69 12.04
N ALA A 44 18.21 -21.59 11.29
CA ALA A 44 18.46 -20.25 11.86
C ALA A 44 17.49 -19.94 13.03
N THR A 45 16.25 -20.42 12.95
CA THR A 45 15.24 -20.28 14.02
C THR A 45 15.66 -21.00 15.30
N GLU A 46 16.21 -22.22 15.21
CA GLU A 46 16.71 -22.97 16.37
C GLU A 46 17.92 -22.30 17.03
N ILE A 47 18.73 -21.58 16.24
CA ILE A 47 19.88 -20.80 16.74
C ILE A 47 19.38 -19.54 17.46
N ALA A 48 18.44 -18.80 16.87
CA ALA A 48 17.82 -17.63 17.49
C ALA A 48 17.09 -17.97 18.81
N GLU A 49 16.39 -19.12 18.88
CA GLU A 49 15.78 -19.61 20.11
C GLU A 49 16.80 -19.94 21.22
N ALA A 50 18.01 -20.36 20.83
CA ALA A 50 19.09 -20.62 21.76
C ALA A 50 19.72 -19.31 22.25
N GLU A 51 19.91 -18.31 21.38
CA GLU A 51 20.36 -16.96 21.75
C GLU A 51 19.39 -16.26 22.69
N GLN A 52 18.08 -16.29 22.39
CA GLN A 52 17.04 -15.73 23.24
C GLN A 52 17.00 -16.37 24.63
N ALA A 53 17.28 -17.68 24.71
CA ALA A 53 17.40 -18.36 25.99
C ALA A 53 18.63 -17.87 26.79
N LEU A 54 19.76 -17.58 26.13
CA LEU A 54 20.95 -17.03 26.77
C LEU A 54 20.73 -15.59 27.30
N ILE A 55 19.99 -14.76 26.56
CA ILE A 55 19.57 -13.42 27.03
C ILE A 55 18.74 -13.55 28.31
N LYS A 56 17.76 -14.46 28.29
CA LYS A 56 16.88 -14.72 29.44
C LYS A 56 17.63 -15.23 30.68
N GLU A 57 18.78 -15.86 30.48
CA GLU A 57 19.67 -16.36 31.54
C GLU A 57 20.68 -15.30 32.01
N GLY A 58 20.63 -14.08 31.49
CA GLY A 58 21.38 -12.92 31.97
C GLY A 58 22.63 -12.58 31.15
N LEU A 59 22.79 -13.15 29.95
CA LEU A 59 23.88 -12.77 29.05
C LEU A 59 23.58 -11.41 28.40
N PRO A 60 24.51 -10.44 28.38
CA PRO A 60 24.28 -9.12 27.78
C PRO A 60 24.03 -9.22 26.27
N VAL A 61 23.10 -8.40 25.76
CA VAL A 61 22.69 -8.40 24.35
C VAL A 61 23.86 -8.04 23.42
N GLU A 62 24.77 -7.20 23.90
CA GLU A 62 25.96 -6.76 23.18
C GLU A 62 26.93 -7.91 22.89
N GLU A 63 26.96 -8.95 23.74
CA GLU A 63 27.80 -10.14 23.52
C GLU A 63 27.25 -11.01 22.39
N ILE A 64 25.92 -11.04 22.26
CA ILE A 64 25.22 -11.80 21.22
C ILE A 64 25.34 -11.11 19.86
N THR A 65 25.40 -9.78 19.82
CA THR A 65 25.62 -9.03 18.57
C THR A 65 26.89 -9.47 17.83
N ARG A 66 27.97 -9.81 18.56
CA ARG A 66 29.21 -10.35 17.95
C ARG A 66 29.04 -11.76 17.40
N LEU A 67 28.12 -12.54 17.97
CA LEU A 67 27.75 -13.84 17.46
C LEU A 67 26.90 -13.71 16.18
N CYS A 68 26.07 -12.67 16.09
CA CYS A 68 25.32 -12.35 14.87
C CYS A 68 26.26 -12.08 13.68
N ASP A 69 27.44 -11.49 13.90
CA ASP A 69 28.45 -11.31 12.84
C ASP A 69 29.03 -12.64 12.35
N VAL A 70 29.27 -13.59 13.26
CA VAL A 70 29.68 -14.97 12.93
C VAL A 70 28.56 -15.71 12.20
N HIS A 71 27.31 -15.60 12.67
CA HIS A 71 26.14 -16.19 12.02
C HIS A 71 26.00 -15.63 10.59
N ALA A 72 26.01 -14.31 10.42
CA ALA A 72 25.92 -13.68 9.11
C ALA A 72 27.07 -14.11 8.17
N ALA A 73 28.29 -14.28 8.70
CA ALA A 73 29.45 -14.71 7.92
C ALA A 73 29.43 -16.21 7.52
N VAL A 74 28.91 -17.09 8.39
CA VAL A 74 28.74 -18.53 8.12
C VAL A 74 27.59 -18.78 7.15
N PHE A 75 26.46 -18.12 7.35
CA PHE A 75 25.28 -18.25 6.49
C PHE A 75 25.44 -17.54 5.14
N LYS A 76 26.38 -16.59 4.99
CA LYS A 76 26.80 -16.07 3.66
C LYS A 76 27.54 -17.11 2.81
N GLY A 77 28.13 -18.15 3.40
CA GLY A 77 28.95 -19.16 2.71
C GLY A 77 28.36 -20.57 2.65
N SER A 78 27.33 -20.86 3.44
CA SER A 78 26.73 -22.20 3.50
C SER A 78 25.24 -22.12 3.78
N VAL A 79 24.44 -22.00 2.71
CA VAL A 79 23.04 -22.40 2.74
C VAL A 79 22.83 -23.32 1.56
N GLU A 80 22.58 -24.58 1.89
CA GLU A 80 22.17 -25.63 0.98
C GLU A 80 20.94 -25.19 0.19
N GLU A 81 21.18 -25.00 -1.10
CA GLU A 81 20.29 -24.50 -2.14
C GLU A 81 19.22 -25.51 -2.57
N ILE A 82 18.84 -26.49 -1.73
CA ILE A 82 18.17 -27.70 -2.24
C ILE A 82 16.72 -27.88 -1.76
N HIS A 83 16.21 -27.21 -0.72
CA HIS A 83 14.81 -27.41 -0.28
C HIS A 83 14.09 -26.18 0.31
N ARG A 84 14.21 -24.99 -0.30
CA ARG A 84 13.27 -23.88 -0.07
C ARG A 84 12.29 -23.75 -1.26
N PRO A 85 11.00 -23.44 -1.03
CA PRO A 85 10.18 -22.89 -2.12
C PRO A 85 10.88 -21.63 -2.68
N ALA A 86 10.69 -21.36 -3.97
CA ALA A 86 11.39 -20.33 -4.73
C ALA A 86 11.54 -19.01 -3.93
N ASN A 87 12.71 -18.37 -4.02
CA ASN A 87 12.97 -17.07 -3.38
C ASN A 87 11.83 -16.10 -3.77
N PRO A 88 11.03 -15.58 -2.82
CA PRO A 88 9.90 -14.70 -3.13
C PRO A 88 10.31 -13.44 -3.92
N GLN A 89 11.56 -12.99 -3.76
CA GLN A 89 12.13 -11.88 -4.51
C GLN A 89 12.45 -12.21 -5.98
N GLU A 90 12.47 -13.50 -6.34
CA GLU A 90 12.76 -14.02 -7.68
C GLU A 90 11.53 -14.70 -8.32
N THR A 91 10.39 -14.68 -7.62
CA THR A 91 9.14 -15.32 -8.08
C THR A 91 8.29 -14.29 -8.82
N PRO A 92 8.13 -14.37 -10.15
CA PRO A 92 7.30 -13.42 -10.89
C PRO A 92 5.88 -13.36 -10.35
N GLY A 93 5.34 -12.15 -10.21
CA GLY A 93 4.03 -11.91 -9.60
C GLY A 93 4.05 -11.67 -8.10
N HIS A 94 5.04 -12.18 -7.37
CA HIS A 94 5.16 -11.93 -5.94
C HIS A 94 5.42 -10.43 -5.69
N PRO A 95 4.78 -9.75 -4.72
CA PRO A 95 4.97 -8.31 -4.55
C PRO A 95 6.41 -7.90 -4.25
N ALA A 96 7.17 -8.69 -3.48
CA ALA A 96 8.61 -8.47 -3.28
C ALA A 96 9.41 -8.49 -4.60
N HIS A 97 9.13 -9.44 -5.50
CA HIS A 97 9.73 -9.45 -6.84
C HIS A 97 9.29 -8.23 -7.66
N THR A 98 8.02 -7.86 -7.59
CA THR A 98 7.47 -6.68 -8.29
C THR A 98 8.18 -5.41 -7.86
N LEU A 99 8.36 -5.17 -6.55
CA LEU A 99 9.08 -4.00 -6.03
C LEU A 99 10.52 -3.94 -6.58
N ARG A 100 11.24 -5.08 -6.58
CA ARG A 100 12.60 -5.16 -7.16
C ARG A 100 12.62 -4.95 -8.67
N ALA A 101 11.65 -5.50 -9.38
CA ALA A 101 11.56 -5.35 -10.83
C ALA A 101 11.37 -3.87 -11.23
N GLU A 102 10.60 -3.12 -10.44
CA GLU A 102 10.44 -1.67 -10.59
C GLU A 102 11.72 -0.92 -10.25
N ASN A 103 12.41 -1.28 -9.17
CA ASN A 103 13.72 -0.69 -8.83
C ASN A 103 14.75 -0.90 -9.94
N ARG A 104 14.81 -2.10 -10.52
CA ARG A 104 15.66 -2.38 -11.68
C ARG A 104 15.26 -1.59 -12.92
N ALA A 105 13.96 -1.35 -13.12
CA ALA A 105 13.48 -0.53 -14.23
C ALA A 105 13.79 0.96 -14.03
N LEU A 106 13.70 1.44 -12.80
CA LEU A 106 14.08 2.79 -12.39
C LEU A 106 15.58 3.02 -12.57
N GLU A 107 16.44 2.08 -12.17
CA GLU A 107 17.88 2.15 -12.44
C GLU A 107 18.19 2.23 -13.94
N ARG A 108 17.47 1.48 -14.78
CA ARG A 108 17.60 1.56 -16.24
C ARG A 108 17.18 2.93 -16.77
N LEU A 109 16.04 3.46 -16.35
CA LEU A 109 15.62 4.82 -16.73
C LEU A 109 16.70 5.86 -16.39
N MET A 110 17.29 5.76 -15.21
CA MET A 110 18.31 6.69 -14.74
C MET A 110 19.61 6.58 -15.52
N ASN A 111 20.11 5.35 -15.73
CA ASN A 111 21.43 5.12 -16.30
C ASN A 111 21.45 5.09 -17.84
N GLU A 112 20.37 4.62 -18.47
CA GLU A 112 20.30 4.44 -19.91
C GLU A 112 19.64 5.62 -20.63
N ARG A 113 18.90 6.49 -19.92
CA ARG A 113 18.21 7.65 -20.49
C ARG A 113 18.59 8.97 -19.82
N ILE A 114 18.28 9.14 -18.54
CA ILE A 114 18.44 10.44 -17.86
C ILE A 114 19.90 10.91 -17.87
N ARG A 115 20.84 10.06 -17.42
CA ARG A 115 22.27 10.42 -17.38
C ARG A 115 22.83 10.74 -18.78
N PRO A 116 22.63 9.89 -19.81
CA PRO A 116 23.04 10.23 -21.18
C PRO A 116 22.45 11.53 -21.71
N HIS A 117 21.16 11.79 -21.51
CA HIS A 117 20.53 13.05 -21.96
C HIS A 117 21.03 14.26 -21.18
N LEU A 118 21.34 14.10 -19.89
CA LEU A 118 21.97 15.15 -19.07
C LEU A 118 23.39 15.47 -19.57
N ASP A 119 24.20 14.46 -19.88
CA ASP A 119 25.56 14.66 -20.40
C ASP A 119 25.54 15.31 -21.79
N ALA A 120 24.63 14.87 -22.67
CA ALA A 120 24.41 15.48 -23.98
C ALA A 120 23.94 16.94 -23.86
N PHE A 121 23.03 17.24 -22.92
CA PHE A 121 22.58 18.60 -22.61
C PHE A 121 23.73 19.52 -22.16
N LEU A 122 24.68 18.97 -21.40
CA LEU A 122 25.88 19.68 -20.95
C LEU A 122 26.96 19.83 -22.03
N GLY A 123 26.79 19.18 -23.18
CA GLY A 123 27.79 19.15 -24.25
C GLY A 123 29.00 18.28 -23.91
N GLN A 124 28.84 17.28 -23.04
CA GLN A 124 29.91 16.37 -22.58
C GLN A 124 29.91 15.04 -23.35
N ASP A 125 29.45 15.04 -24.60
CA ASP A 125 29.31 13.82 -25.39
C ASP A 125 30.67 13.14 -25.61
N ALA A 126 30.76 11.86 -25.24
CA ALA A 126 31.98 11.08 -25.23
C ALA A 126 32.38 10.68 -26.67
N GLY A 127 32.90 11.62 -27.47
CA GLY A 127 33.58 11.25 -28.72
C GLY A 127 33.76 12.30 -29.81
N THR A 128 33.09 13.45 -29.75
CA THR A 128 33.20 14.45 -30.83
C THR A 128 33.57 15.82 -30.25
N GLY A 129 34.86 16.15 -30.32
CA GLY A 129 35.43 17.42 -29.86
C GLY A 129 35.03 18.65 -30.69
N ALA A 130 33.76 18.79 -31.04
CA ALA A 130 33.21 19.96 -31.73
C ALA A 130 31.94 20.40 -30.99
N GLY A 131 31.90 21.65 -30.53
CA GLY A 131 30.79 22.19 -29.76
C GLY A 131 29.43 21.80 -30.31
N ALA A 132 28.58 21.24 -29.45
CA ALA A 132 27.23 20.86 -29.80
C ALA A 132 26.52 22.02 -30.50
N ASN A 133 25.89 21.76 -31.64
CA ASN A 133 25.05 22.78 -32.28
C ASN A 133 23.86 23.09 -31.34
N ALA A 134 23.40 24.34 -31.31
CA ALA A 134 22.32 24.78 -30.41
C ALA A 134 21.04 23.90 -30.49
N GLY A 135 20.72 23.36 -31.66
CA GLY A 135 19.57 22.46 -31.85
C GLY A 135 19.77 21.06 -31.23
N ALA A 136 21.01 20.56 -31.13
CA ALA A 136 21.30 19.30 -30.45
C ALA A 136 21.13 19.44 -28.92
N GLU A 137 21.53 20.60 -28.37
CA GLU A 137 21.35 20.90 -26.94
C GLU A 137 19.86 21.04 -26.58
N GLU A 138 19.08 21.70 -27.43
CA GLU A 138 17.63 21.84 -27.25
C GLU A 138 16.92 20.49 -27.33
N ALA A 139 17.32 19.62 -28.26
CA ALA A 139 16.81 18.25 -28.35
C ALA A 139 17.14 17.41 -27.11
N ALA A 140 18.39 17.49 -26.62
CA ALA A 140 18.80 16.79 -25.41
C ALA A 140 18.05 17.29 -24.16
N ALA A 141 17.82 18.61 -24.06
CA ALA A 141 17.03 19.18 -22.96
C ALA A 141 15.55 18.76 -23.02
N ALA A 142 14.97 18.67 -24.22
CA ALA A 142 13.60 18.17 -24.38
C ALA A 142 13.49 16.69 -24.00
N ALA A 143 14.44 15.85 -24.42
CA ALA A 143 14.50 14.45 -24.05
C ALA A 143 14.69 14.26 -22.53
N LEU A 144 15.57 15.06 -21.91
CA LEU A 144 15.73 15.07 -20.45
C LEU A 144 14.43 15.48 -19.72
N ALA A 145 13.68 16.46 -20.26
CA ALA A 145 12.41 16.85 -19.69
C ALA A 145 11.37 15.72 -19.75
N GLU A 146 11.31 14.98 -20.87
CA GLU A 146 10.46 13.81 -21.01
C GLU A 146 10.85 12.69 -20.05
N ASP A 147 12.14 12.41 -19.88
CA ASP A 147 12.60 11.41 -18.93
C ASP A 147 12.31 11.78 -17.47
N LEU A 148 12.47 13.05 -17.10
CA LEU A 148 12.13 13.51 -15.75
C LEU A 148 10.61 13.49 -15.51
N ALA A 149 9.79 13.72 -16.54
CA ALA A 149 8.35 13.53 -16.46
C ALA A 149 7.98 12.05 -16.27
N GLU A 150 8.70 11.13 -16.92
CA GLU A 150 8.54 9.69 -16.70
C GLU A 150 8.99 9.30 -15.27
N LEU A 151 10.13 9.81 -14.80
CA LEU A 151 10.59 9.64 -13.42
C LEU A 151 9.58 10.20 -12.41
N GLY A 152 8.90 11.30 -12.72
CA GLY A 152 7.83 11.85 -11.88
C GLY A 152 6.66 10.91 -11.61
N LYS A 153 6.50 9.84 -12.41
CA LYS A 153 5.52 8.77 -12.16
C LYS A 153 5.99 7.75 -11.11
N ILE A 154 7.16 7.95 -10.49
CA ILE A 154 7.65 7.16 -9.34
C ILE A 154 6.64 7.11 -8.20
N ASP A 155 5.72 8.07 -8.14
CA ASP A 155 4.60 8.07 -7.21
C ASP A 155 3.79 6.76 -7.24
N ILE A 156 3.65 6.11 -8.40
CA ILE A 156 3.00 4.79 -8.52
C ILE A 156 3.74 3.72 -7.70
N HIS A 157 5.07 3.76 -7.70
CA HIS A 157 5.91 2.84 -6.96
C HIS A 157 5.87 3.14 -5.46
N TYR A 158 6.02 4.41 -5.07
CA TYR A 158 5.99 4.81 -3.66
C TYR A 158 4.62 4.62 -3.01
N THR A 159 3.53 4.97 -3.71
CA THR A 159 2.16 4.72 -3.24
C THR A 159 1.93 3.25 -2.90
N LYS A 160 2.52 2.31 -3.66
CA LYS A 160 2.40 0.88 -3.34
C LYS A 160 3.05 0.51 -2.03
N LYS A 161 4.30 0.92 -1.77
CA LYS A 161 4.91 0.61 -0.46
C LYS A 161 4.21 1.36 0.69
N GLU A 162 3.79 2.60 0.45
CA GLU A 162 3.13 3.46 1.44
C GLU A 162 1.75 2.94 1.86
N HIS A 163 0.95 2.48 0.90
CA HIS A 163 -0.43 2.07 1.15
C HIS A 163 -0.63 0.56 1.22
N LEU A 164 0.28 -0.25 0.67
CA LEU A 164 0.16 -1.70 0.69
C LEU A 164 1.19 -2.40 1.57
N PHE A 165 2.38 -1.85 1.81
CA PHE A 165 3.38 -2.52 2.67
C PHE A 165 3.35 -1.96 4.09
N PHE A 166 3.42 -0.63 4.22
CA PHE A 166 3.53 0.02 5.52
C PHE A 166 2.38 -0.31 6.50
N PRO A 167 1.10 -0.39 6.09
CA PRO A 167 0.04 -0.74 7.03
C PRO A 167 0.23 -2.12 7.69
N TYR A 168 0.67 -3.13 6.92
CA TYR A 168 0.96 -4.45 7.50
C TYR A 168 2.23 -4.42 8.35
N MET A 169 3.26 -3.65 7.98
CA MET A 169 4.43 -3.45 8.85
C MET A 169 4.03 -2.89 10.22
N GLU A 170 3.14 -1.90 10.24
CA GLU A 170 2.63 -1.29 11.46
C GLU A 170 1.80 -2.27 12.30
N GLN A 171 0.99 -3.12 11.66
CA GLN A 171 0.26 -4.21 12.31
C GLN A 171 1.21 -5.23 12.97
N HIS A 172 2.36 -5.49 12.34
CA HIS A 172 3.46 -6.30 12.90
C HIS A 172 4.36 -5.54 13.89
N GLY A 173 4.02 -4.31 14.27
CA GLY A 173 4.74 -3.50 15.27
C GLY A 173 5.95 -2.72 14.72
N ILE A 174 6.21 -2.78 13.42
CA ILE A 174 7.31 -2.08 12.75
C ILE A 174 6.81 -0.69 12.30
N THR A 175 6.90 0.30 13.17
CA THR A 175 6.27 1.63 12.94
C THR A 175 7.23 2.77 12.60
N ALA A 176 8.52 2.65 12.96
CA ALA A 176 9.50 3.72 12.73
C ALA A 176 10.04 3.74 11.28
N PRO A 177 10.46 2.60 10.68
CA PRO A 177 10.96 2.59 9.31
C PRO A 177 9.94 3.12 8.27
N PRO A 178 8.64 2.71 8.29
CA PRO A 178 7.63 3.25 7.39
C PRO A 178 7.56 4.78 7.38
N LYS A 179 7.49 5.40 8.56
CA LYS A 179 7.37 6.86 8.71
C LYS A 179 8.58 7.61 8.16
N VAL A 180 9.78 7.08 8.41
CA VAL A 180 11.02 7.69 7.91
C VAL A 180 11.12 7.53 6.40
N MET A 181 10.78 6.35 5.86
CA MET A 181 10.80 6.12 4.42
C MET A 181 9.82 7.03 3.70
N TRP A 182 8.57 7.14 4.19
CA TRP A 182 7.55 8.03 3.62
C TRP A 182 8.04 9.49 3.54
N ALA A 183 8.61 10.02 4.63
CA ALA A 183 9.13 11.38 4.61
C ALA A 183 10.23 11.58 3.54
N VAL A 184 11.08 10.58 3.34
CA VAL A 184 12.10 10.61 2.28
C VAL A 184 11.48 10.46 0.90
N ASP A 185 10.39 9.72 0.75
CA ASP A 185 9.64 9.60 -0.51
C ASP A 185 9.03 10.94 -0.92
N ASP A 186 8.45 11.68 0.03
CA ASP A 186 7.94 13.03 -0.19
C ASP A 186 9.05 14.00 -0.58
N ASP A 187 10.20 13.96 0.10
CA ASP A 187 11.38 14.75 -0.28
C ASP A 187 11.82 14.42 -1.73
N ILE A 188 11.82 13.15 -2.12
CA ILE A 188 12.19 12.71 -3.48
C ILE A 188 11.18 13.21 -4.52
N ARG A 189 9.87 13.13 -4.23
CA ARG A 189 8.82 13.68 -5.11
C ARG A 189 9.03 15.17 -5.38
N ASP A 190 9.33 15.94 -4.33
CA ASP A 190 9.59 17.37 -4.45
C ASP A 190 10.88 17.67 -5.22
N LEU A 191 11.94 16.90 -4.99
CA LEU A 191 13.19 17.00 -5.76
C LEU A 191 12.96 16.73 -7.26
N ILE A 192 12.23 15.66 -7.62
CA ILE A 192 11.94 15.35 -9.02
C ILE A 192 11.11 16.46 -9.66
N LYS A 193 10.07 16.95 -8.97
CA LYS A 193 9.22 18.03 -9.46
C LYS A 193 10.03 19.31 -9.74
N GLU A 194 10.94 19.66 -8.85
CA GLU A 194 11.80 20.82 -9.02
C GLU A 194 12.83 20.62 -10.14
N ALA A 195 13.41 19.42 -10.26
CA ALA A 195 14.29 19.07 -11.38
C ALA A 195 13.56 19.23 -12.73
N SER A 196 12.35 18.69 -12.85
CA SER A 196 11.50 18.87 -14.04
C SER A 196 11.22 20.35 -14.31
N ARG A 197 10.90 21.14 -13.26
CA ARG A 197 10.65 22.58 -13.39
C ARG A 197 11.87 23.32 -13.93
N MET A 198 13.08 23.02 -13.42
CA MET A 198 14.32 23.65 -13.86
C MET A 198 14.63 23.34 -15.33
N VAL A 199 14.48 22.08 -15.76
CA VAL A 199 14.69 21.70 -17.17
C VAL A 199 13.63 22.34 -18.07
N HIS A 200 12.35 22.35 -17.67
CA HIS A 200 11.30 23.02 -18.43
C HIS A 200 11.52 24.53 -18.57
N ALA A 201 11.94 25.21 -17.50
CA ALA A 201 12.29 26.63 -17.55
C ALA A 201 13.49 26.90 -18.46
N TRP A 202 14.40 25.93 -18.60
CA TRP A 202 15.49 26.02 -19.56
C TRP A 202 15.02 25.83 -21.00
N VAL A 203 14.14 24.86 -21.27
CA VAL A 203 13.60 24.57 -22.62
C VAL A 203 12.64 25.67 -23.10
N ARG A 204 11.83 26.23 -22.19
CA ARG A 204 10.87 27.30 -22.46
C ARG A 204 11.08 28.44 -21.47
N PRO A 205 12.03 29.34 -21.74
CA PRO A 205 12.28 30.48 -20.87
C PRO A 205 11.03 31.37 -20.79
N SER A 206 10.60 31.71 -19.57
CA SER A 206 9.64 32.80 -19.34
C SER A 206 10.41 34.11 -19.13
N GLU A 207 9.75 35.20 -18.71
CA GLU A 207 10.45 36.45 -18.32
C GLU A 207 11.41 36.24 -17.13
N SER A 208 11.34 35.11 -16.42
CA SER A 208 12.28 34.71 -15.36
C SER A 208 13.67 34.35 -15.89
N GLU A 209 14.69 34.56 -15.07
CA GLU A 209 16.07 34.14 -15.35
C GLU A 209 16.17 32.63 -15.64
N ARG A 210 16.84 32.27 -16.74
CA ARG A 210 17.02 30.88 -17.17
C ARG A 210 18.01 30.18 -16.22
N PRO A 211 17.69 29.00 -15.65
CA PRO A 211 18.64 28.26 -14.83
C PRO A 211 19.92 27.93 -15.61
N THR A 212 21.07 27.93 -14.94
CA THR A 212 22.33 27.52 -15.59
C THR A 212 22.35 26.00 -15.80
N LYS A 213 23.03 25.53 -16.86
CA LYS A 213 23.18 24.09 -17.11
C LYS A 213 23.84 23.37 -15.93
N GLN A 214 24.81 24.02 -15.29
CA GLN A 214 25.50 23.48 -14.12
C GLN A 214 24.57 23.32 -12.91
N ALA A 215 23.70 24.30 -12.65
CA ALA A 215 22.71 24.19 -11.57
C ALA A 215 21.72 23.05 -11.83
N ILE A 216 21.28 22.88 -13.07
CA ILE A 216 20.43 21.74 -13.48
C ILE A 216 21.16 20.43 -13.23
N LYS A 217 22.43 20.32 -13.64
CA LYS A 217 23.24 19.11 -13.41
C LYS A 217 23.32 18.74 -11.95
N GLU A 218 23.75 19.67 -11.09
CA GLU A 218 23.93 19.44 -9.66
C GLU A 218 22.62 19.00 -8.99
N TYR A 219 21.51 19.63 -9.38
CA TYR A 219 20.19 19.31 -8.83
C TYR A 219 19.67 17.95 -9.31
N VAL A 220 19.79 17.65 -10.60
CA VAL A 220 19.40 16.35 -11.16
C VAL A 220 20.26 15.25 -10.55
N ASP A 221 21.59 15.39 -10.51
CA ASP A 221 22.48 14.39 -9.90
C ASP A 221 22.13 14.16 -8.42
N GLY A 222 21.89 15.22 -7.64
CA GLY A 222 21.47 15.11 -6.24
C GLY A 222 20.13 14.36 -6.08
N THR A 223 19.18 14.63 -6.98
CA THR A 223 17.88 13.93 -7.03
C THR A 223 18.08 12.44 -7.33
N LEU A 224 18.87 12.12 -8.35
CA LEU A 224 19.17 10.73 -8.73
C LEU A 224 19.89 9.97 -7.61
N THR A 225 20.81 10.60 -6.88
CA THR A 225 21.45 9.99 -5.70
C THR A 225 20.42 9.62 -4.64
N LYS A 226 19.45 10.50 -4.34
CA LYS A 226 18.39 10.20 -3.37
C LYS A 226 17.50 9.04 -3.80
N VAL A 227 17.21 8.93 -5.09
CA VAL A 227 16.45 7.80 -5.65
C VAL A 227 17.23 6.49 -5.48
N VAL A 228 18.54 6.45 -5.80
CA VAL A 228 19.39 5.26 -5.58
C VAL A 228 19.43 4.89 -4.09
N ASP A 229 19.60 5.89 -3.21
CA ASP A 229 19.62 5.68 -1.77
C ASP A 229 18.30 5.07 -1.25
N MET A 230 17.17 5.36 -1.89
CA MET A 230 15.87 4.77 -1.54
C MET A 230 15.77 3.33 -2.05
N ILE A 231 16.23 3.05 -3.28
CA ILE A 231 16.31 1.67 -3.82
C ILE A 231 17.12 0.77 -2.86
N SER A 232 18.27 1.24 -2.38
CA SER A 232 19.06 0.48 -1.39
C SER A 232 18.31 0.27 -0.08
N LYS A 233 17.58 1.28 0.44
CA LYS A 233 16.77 1.09 1.65
C LYS A 233 15.65 0.08 1.45
N GLU A 234 15.04 0.08 0.27
CA GLU A 234 13.98 -0.86 -0.06
C GLU A 234 14.52 -2.30 -0.15
N GLU A 235 15.63 -2.50 -0.84
CA GLU A 235 16.18 -3.85 -1.05
C GLU A 235 16.95 -4.39 0.16
N ASP A 236 17.71 -3.55 0.86
CA ASP A 236 18.61 -3.98 1.94
C ASP A 236 17.94 -3.92 3.32
N ILE A 237 16.83 -3.19 3.47
CA ILE A 237 16.16 -2.99 4.77
C ILE A 237 14.69 -3.37 4.69
N LEU A 238 13.88 -2.73 3.84
CA LEU A 238 12.43 -2.96 3.77
C LEU A 238 12.11 -4.41 3.42
N LEU A 239 12.62 -4.91 2.29
CA LEU A 239 12.33 -6.25 1.79
C LEU A 239 12.71 -7.36 2.78
N PRO A 240 13.91 -7.36 3.39
CA PRO A 240 14.26 -8.32 4.44
C PRO A 240 13.28 -8.31 5.61
N MET A 241 12.89 -7.12 6.11
CA MET A 241 11.96 -7.01 7.23
C MET A 241 10.58 -7.60 6.88
N VAL A 242 10.02 -7.22 5.72
CA VAL A 242 8.66 -7.67 5.35
C VAL A 242 8.63 -9.14 4.96
N LEU A 243 9.69 -9.68 4.38
CA LEU A 243 9.78 -11.12 4.04
C LEU A 243 9.85 -12.01 5.28
N GLU A 244 10.31 -11.48 6.41
CA GLU A 244 10.36 -12.22 7.68
C GLU A 244 9.00 -12.24 8.39
N VAL A 245 8.23 -11.16 8.29
CA VAL A 245 7.01 -10.97 9.12
C VAL A 245 5.70 -11.14 8.36
N PHE A 246 5.66 -10.90 7.04
CA PHE A 246 4.40 -10.98 6.29
C PHE A 246 3.97 -12.42 6.02
N THR A 247 2.67 -12.67 6.11
CA THR A 247 2.06 -13.96 5.75
C THR A 247 1.81 -14.07 4.25
N ASP A 248 1.63 -15.29 3.76
CA ASP A 248 1.22 -15.56 2.37
C ASP A 248 -0.12 -14.88 2.02
N GLU A 249 -1.04 -14.71 2.99
CA GLU A 249 -2.30 -13.99 2.77
C GLU A 249 -2.08 -12.48 2.59
N GLU A 250 -1.25 -11.87 3.44
CA GLU A 250 -0.91 -10.45 3.34
C GLU A 250 -0.22 -10.17 1.99
N TRP A 251 0.73 -11.01 1.59
CA TRP A 251 1.34 -10.93 0.26
C TRP A 251 0.32 -11.07 -0.86
N LYS A 252 -0.72 -11.89 -0.69
CA LYS A 252 -1.75 -12.06 -1.71
C LYS A 252 -2.64 -10.82 -1.82
N LEU A 253 -3.01 -10.22 -0.69
CA LEU A 253 -3.77 -8.97 -0.66
C LEU A 253 -2.99 -7.85 -1.34
N ILE A 254 -1.70 -7.69 -0.99
CA ILE A 254 -0.80 -6.73 -1.62
C ILE A 254 -0.74 -6.96 -3.15
N ALA A 255 -0.62 -8.21 -3.59
CA ALA A 255 -0.57 -8.54 -5.02
C ALA A 255 -1.88 -8.19 -5.76
N ASP A 256 -3.03 -8.38 -5.11
CA ASP A 256 -4.34 -8.09 -5.70
C ASP A 256 -4.62 -6.58 -5.78
N GLU A 257 -4.35 -5.85 -4.69
CA GLU A 257 -4.60 -4.41 -4.58
C GLU A 257 -3.56 -3.57 -5.35
N SER A 258 -2.37 -4.11 -5.62
CA SER A 258 -1.36 -3.45 -6.47
C SER A 258 -1.89 -3.09 -7.86
N LYS A 259 -2.92 -3.78 -8.36
CA LYS A 259 -3.55 -3.49 -9.66
C LYS A 259 -4.34 -2.17 -9.66
N GLU A 260 -4.84 -1.75 -8.50
CA GLU A 260 -5.59 -0.49 -8.37
C GLU A 260 -4.67 0.72 -8.42
N ILE A 261 -3.43 0.57 -7.91
CA ILE A 261 -2.39 1.61 -7.95
C ILE A 261 -1.64 1.61 -9.28
N GLY A 262 -1.29 0.42 -9.79
CA GLY A 262 -0.58 0.23 -11.06
C GLY A 262 0.88 -0.21 -10.90
N TYR A 263 1.59 -0.25 -12.03
CA TYR A 263 2.98 -0.74 -12.11
C TYR A 263 3.86 0.28 -12.83
N PHE A 264 4.97 0.64 -12.19
CA PHE A 264 5.89 1.68 -12.63
C PHE A 264 6.99 1.08 -13.51
N LEU A 265 7.08 1.54 -14.76
CA LEU A 265 8.09 1.13 -15.76
C LEU A 265 8.15 -0.38 -16.10
N ILE A 266 7.18 -1.16 -15.63
CA ILE A 266 7.07 -2.59 -15.94
C ILE A 266 5.65 -2.91 -16.41
N SER A 267 5.53 -3.98 -17.19
CA SER A 267 4.23 -4.56 -17.51
C SER A 267 3.59 -5.18 -16.27
N ALA A 268 2.27 -5.29 -16.26
CA ALA A 268 1.55 -5.98 -15.19
C ALA A 268 2.14 -7.39 -14.98
N PRO A 269 2.59 -7.73 -13.75
CA PRO A 269 3.20 -9.00 -13.46
C PRO A 269 2.15 -10.13 -13.53
N PRO A 270 2.57 -11.39 -13.72
CA PRO A 270 1.65 -12.51 -13.75
C PRO A 270 0.93 -12.67 -12.40
N GLU A 271 -0.25 -13.29 -12.40
CA GLU A 271 -0.99 -13.58 -11.18
C GLU A 271 -0.17 -14.50 -10.27
N TRP A 272 0.16 -14.04 -9.07
CA TRP A 272 0.82 -14.85 -8.05
C TRP A 272 -0.20 -15.60 -7.19
N LYS A 273 0.10 -16.86 -6.91
CA LYS A 273 -0.70 -17.73 -6.05
C LYS A 273 0.21 -18.28 -4.95
N PRO A 274 -0.11 -18.05 -3.67
CA PRO A 274 0.68 -18.60 -2.57
C PRO A 274 0.71 -20.13 -2.63
N ALA A 275 1.83 -20.72 -2.22
CA ALA A 275 2.05 -22.16 -2.24
C ALA A 275 1.23 -22.90 -1.17
N THR A 276 0.83 -22.20 -0.11
CA THR A 276 -0.08 -22.70 0.91
C THR A 276 -1.51 -22.76 0.35
N LYS A 277 -2.05 -23.99 0.26
CA LYS A 277 -3.46 -24.22 -0.08
C LYS A 277 -4.34 -23.46 0.90
N ARG A 278 -5.25 -22.63 0.37
CA ARG A 278 -6.41 -22.10 1.10
C ARG A 278 -7.01 -23.19 1.99
N THR A 279 -6.86 -23.08 3.29
CA THR A 279 -7.80 -23.73 4.20
C THR A 279 -9.07 -22.90 4.16
N SER A 280 -9.98 -23.29 3.26
CA SER A 280 -11.35 -22.78 3.10
C SER A 280 -11.50 -21.31 2.69
N ASP A 281 -12.65 -20.99 2.09
CA ASP A 281 -13.07 -19.67 1.59
C ASP A 281 -13.21 -18.63 2.71
N GLY A 282 -12.09 -18.22 3.31
CA GLY A 282 -12.02 -17.09 4.22
C GLY A 282 -11.60 -15.85 3.44
N GLN A 283 -12.49 -14.86 3.33
CA GLN A 283 -12.07 -13.46 3.29
C GLN A 283 -11.07 -13.24 4.44
N PRO A 284 -10.08 -12.33 4.31
CA PRO A 284 -9.19 -12.01 5.42
C PRO A 284 -10.02 -11.84 6.70
N GLU A 285 -9.70 -12.61 7.74
CA GLU A 285 -10.34 -12.43 9.03
C GLU A 285 -9.92 -11.05 9.54
N ILE A 286 -10.74 -10.05 9.27
CA ILE A 286 -10.61 -8.76 9.91
C ILE A 286 -10.69 -9.03 11.40
N SER A 287 -9.58 -8.78 12.10
CA SER A 287 -9.50 -8.92 13.55
C SER A 287 -10.52 -7.98 14.17
N ALA A 288 -11.68 -8.54 14.48
CA ALA A 288 -12.84 -7.79 14.90
C ALA A 288 -13.09 -8.08 16.37
N PRO A 289 -13.33 -7.05 17.20
CA PRO A 289 -13.76 -7.27 18.57
C PRO A 289 -15.01 -8.16 18.60
N SER A 290 -15.14 -8.99 19.64
CA SER A 290 -16.30 -9.88 19.79
C SER A 290 -17.61 -9.12 19.66
N GLY A 291 -18.52 -9.62 18.81
CA GLY A 291 -19.83 -9.01 18.55
C GLY A 291 -19.86 -7.94 17.45
N ALA A 292 -18.74 -7.64 16.80
CA ALA A 292 -18.70 -6.72 15.67
C ALA A 292 -19.31 -7.33 14.39
N ILE A 293 -19.86 -6.46 13.55
CA ILE A 293 -20.31 -6.77 12.20
C ILE A 293 -19.10 -6.68 11.27
N VAL A 294 -18.69 -7.82 10.71
CA VAL A 294 -17.56 -7.91 9.78
C VAL A 294 -18.04 -7.73 8.36
N MET A 295 -17.46 -6.78 7.64
CA MET A 295 -17.70 -6.47 6.23
C MET A 295 -16.37 -6.64 5.46
N PRO A 296 -16.36 -6.79 4.12
CA PRO A 296 -15.13 -7.04 3.37
C PRO A 296 -14.02 -6.00 3.56
N THR A 297 -14.37 -4.76 3.93
CA THR A 297 -13.44 -3.62 4.06
C THR A 297 -13.25 -3.15 5.51
N GLY A 298 -13.79 -3.86 6.50
CA GLY A 298 -13.63 -3.49 7.91
C GLY A 298 -14.66 -4.13 8.84
N ALA A 299 -14.54 -3.85 10.14
CA ALA A 299 -15.48 -4.31 11.14
C ALA A 299 -16.00 -3.13 11.97
N LEU A 300 -17.30 -3.13 12.27
CA LEU A 300 -17.95 -2.11 13.11
C LEU A 300 -18.79 -2.78 14.19
N GLN A 301 -18.77 -2.22 15.40
CA GLN A 301 -19.79 -2.53 16.39
C GLN A 301 -21.15 -2.02 15.92
N LEU A 302 -22.24 -2.66 16.33
CA LEU A 302 -23.59 -2.28 15.90
C LEU A 302 -23.91 -0.81 16.22
N ASN A 303 -23.46 -0.31 17.38
CA ASN A 303 -23.64 1.10 17.75
C ASN A 303 -22.87 2.04 16.82
N GLU A 304 -21.67 1.68 16.38
CA GLU A 304 -20.86 2.47 15.43
C GLU A 304 -21.54 2.53 14.06
N LEU A 305 -22.03 1.39 13.55
CA LEU A 305 -22.79 1.34 12.30
C LEU A 305 -24.04 2.23 12.35
N VAL A 306 -24.83 2.12 13.42
CA VAL A 306 -26.03 2.96 13.59
C VAL A 306 -25.67 4.45 13.64
N ARG A 307 -24.64 4.83 14.41
CA ARG A 307 -24.24 6.24 14.54
C ARG A 307 -23.64 6.78 13.25
N MET A 308 -22.86 5.99 12.52
CA MET A 308 -22.36 6.36 11.21
C MET A 308 -23.52 6.68 10.26
N LEU A 309 -24.50 5.77 10.13
CA LEU A 309 -25.67 5.96 9.26
C LEU A 309 -26.57 7.14 9.69
N ASP A 310 -26.70 7.40 10.98
CA ASP A 310 -27.45 8.55 11.51
C ASP A 310 -26.72 9.89 11.31
N THR A 311 -25.39 9.88 11.12
CA THR A 311 -24.56 11.09 10.98
C THR A 311 -24.39 11.53 9.52
N LEU A 312 -24.66 10.63 8.57
CA LEU A 312 -24.58 10.97 7.15
C LEU A 312 -25.45 12.19 6.82
N PRO A 313 -25.00 13.11 5.95
CA PRO A 313 -25.78 14.28 5.55
C PRO A 313 -26.89 13.93 4.54
N VAL A 314 -27.43 12.70 4.64
CA VAL A 314 -28.50 12.13 3.83
C VAL A 314 -29.39 11.24 4.69
N ASP A 315 -30.70 11.25 4.42
CA ASP A 315 -31.64 10.30 5.00
C ASP A 315 -31.65 9.02 4.17
N ILE A 316 -31.60 7.86 4.81
CA ILE A 316 -31.60 6.55 4.16
C ILE A 316 -32.85 5.78 4.58
N THR A 317 -33.53 5.14 3.64
CA THR A 317 -34.55 4.11 3.91
C THR A 317 -34.28 2.88 3.04
N PHE A 318 -34.23 1.69 3.65
CA PHE A 318 -34.03 0.44 2.94
C PHE A 318 -35.31 -0.41 2.96
N VAL A 319 -35.72 -0.85 1.77
CA VAL A 319 -36.82 -1.77 1.51
C VAL A 319 -36.24 -3.04 0.94
N ASP A 320 -36.55 -4.19 1.53
CA ASP A 320 -35.99 -5.47 1.07
C ASP A 320 -36.63 -5.98 -0.23
N LYS A 321 -36.11 -7.12 -0.72
CA LYS A 321 -36.60 -7.84 -1.90
C LYS A 321 -38.07 -8.27 -1.81
N ASP A 322 -38.68 -8.28 -0.63
CA ASP A 322 -40.09 -8.64 -0.42
C ASP A 322 -40.96 -7.37 -0.26
N ASN A 323 -40.40 -6.21 -0.62
CA ASN A 323 -41.01 -4.88 -0.57
C ASN A 323 -41.38 -4.43 0.85
N ILE A 324 -40.66 -4.93 1.88
CA ILE A 324 -40.85 -4.61 3.28
C ILE A 324 -39.83 -3.57 3.74
N VAL A 325 -40.28 -2.51 4.42
CA VAL A 325 -39.38 -1.52 5.01
C VAL A 325 -38.61 -2.15 6.16
N ARG A 326 -37.28 -2.23 6.04
CA ARG A 326 -36.40 -2.88 7.04
C ARG A 326 -35.62 -1.91 7.89
N TYR A 327 -35.27 -0.76 7.33
CA TYR A 327 -34.41 0.20 8.01
C TYR A 327 -34.70 1.62 7.53
N PHE A 328 -34.51 2.58 8.42
CA PHE A 328 -34.33 3.99 8.07
C PHE A 328 -33.36 4.66 9.05
N SER A 329 -32.56 5.61 8.58
CA SER A 329 -31.65 6.37 9.45
C SER A 329 -32.41 7.44 10.26
N GLN A 330 -31.92 7.71 11.46
CA GLN A 330 -32.46 8.71 12.39
C GLN A 330 -31.56 9.95 12.44
N GLY A 331 -31.31 10.54 11.26
CA GLY A 331 -30.58 11.80 11.14
C GLY A 331 -31.25 12.96 11.90
N THR A 332 -30.46 13.98 12.24
CA THR A 332 -30.94 15.16 12.97
C THR A 332 -31.79 16.10 12.11
N GLU A 333 -31.60 16.10 10.79
CA GLU A 333 -32.23 17.06 9.85
C GLU A 333 -33.18 16.42 8.83
N ARG A 334 -33.94 15.40 9.25
CA ARG A 334 -34.80 14.61 8.36
C ARG A 334 -35.76 15.47 7.53
N ILE A 335 -35.82 15.18 6.24
CA ILE A 335 -36.71 15.87 5.29
C ILE A 335 -38.11 15.28 5.33
N PHE A 336 -38.20 13.95 5.39
CA PHE A 336 -39.47 13.23 5.54
C PHE A 336 -39.52 12.50 6.88
N PRO A 337 -40.52 12.76 7.73
CA PRO A 337 -40.62 12.08 9.01
C PRO A 337 -40.89 10.58 8.78
N ARG A 338 -40.11 9.73 9.46
CA ARG A 338 -40.35 8.29 9.58
C ARG A 338 -40.53 7.93 11.05
N THR A 339 -41.53 7.10 11.34
CA THR A 339 -41.78 6.57 12.68
C THR A 339 -41.37 5.10 12.72
N LYS A 340 -40.97 4.60 13.89
CA LYS A 340 -40.57 3.17 14.04
C LYS A 340 -41.68 2.20 13.65
N ALA A 341 -42.94 2.63 13.66
CA ALA A 341 -44.10 1.83 13.25
C ALA A 341 -44.09 1.46 11.74
N VAL A 342 -43.24 2.10 10.92
CA VAL A 342 -43.11 1.76 9.50
C VAL A 342 -42.30 0.48 9.27
N ILE A 343 -41.45 0.09 10.23
CA ILE A 343 -40.60 -1.10 10.10
C ILE A 343 -41.49 -2.35 10.04
N GLY A 344 -41.27 -3.20 9.03
CA GLY A 344 -42.07 -4.40 8.79
C GLY A 344 -43.32 -4.16 7.92
N ARG A 345 -43.63 -2.92 7.56
CA ARG A 345 -44.74 -2.58 6.67
C ARG A 345 -44.32 -2.70 5.20
N ARG A 346 -45.25 -3.04 4.31
CA ARG A 346 -44.98 -3.00 2.86
C ARG A 346 -44.84 -1.55 2.41
N VAL A 347 -43.90 -1.30 1.49
CA VAL A 347 -43.61 0.03 0.96
C VAL A 347 -44.83 0.69 0.30
N VAL A 348 -45.66 -0.09 -0.39
CA VAL A 348 -46.88 0.40 -1.06
C VAL A 348 -47.90 0.96 -0.07
N ASP A 349 -47.99 0.36 1.12
CA ASP A 349 -48.93 0.82 2.15
C ASP A 349 -48.44 2.13 2.82
N CYS A 350 -47.18 2.50 2.62
CA CYS A 350 -46.58 3.72 3.15
C CYS A 350 -46.82 4.96 2.26
N HIS A 351 -47.42 4.77 1.08
CA HIS A 351 -47.64 5.82 0.09
C HIS A 351 -49.14 6.05 -0.15
N PRO A 352 -49.55 7.27 -0.57
CA PRO A 352 -50.92 7.52 -0.99
C PRO A 352 -51.32 6.62 -2.17
N PRO A 353 -52.60 6.20 -2.29
CA PRO A 353 -53.06 5.31 -3.36
C PRO A 353 -52.73 5.81 -4.77
N THR A 354 -52.72 7.13 -4.97
CA THR A 354 -52.39 7.78 -6.25
C THR A 354 -50.96 7.55 -6.71
N SER A 355 -50.04 7.17 -5.81
CA SER A 355 -48.60 7.03 -6.10
C SER A 355 -48.12 5.58 -6.07
N VAL A 356 -48.96 4.62 -5.67
CA VAL A 356 -48.58 3.20 -5.53
C VAL A 356 -48.07 2.61 -6.86
N HIS A 357 -48.78 2.87 -7.96
CA HIS A 357 -48.38 2.37 -9.28
C HIS A 357 -47.01 2.87 -9.74
N ILE A 358 -46.60 4.08 -9.29
CA ILE A 358 -45.27 4.64 -9.58
C ILE A 358 -44.22 3.87 -8.78
N VAL A 359 -44.46 3.67 -7.48
CA VAL A 359 -43.57 2.92 -6.58
C VAL A 359 -43.36 1.49 -7.09
N GLU A 360 -44.43 0.79 -7.44
CA GLU A 360 -44.38 -0.56 -8.00
C GLU A 360 -43.61 -0.59 -9.33
N GLY A 361 -43.83 0.38 -10.21
CA GLY A 361 -43.13 0.47 -11.50
C GLY A 361 -41.61 0.68 -11.34
N ILE A 362 -41.19 1.48 -10.35
CA ILE A 362 -39.77 1.69 -10.02
C ILE A 362 -39.16 0.39 -9.50
N ILE A 363 -39.78 -0.24 -8.49
CA ILE A 363 -39.29 -1.49 -7.88
C ILE A 363 -39.19 -2.60 -8.93
N GLU A 364 -40.17 -2.72 -9.81
CA GLU A 364 -40.16 -3.74 -10.87
C GLU A 364 -39.06 -3.46 -11.90
N SER A 365 -38.79 -2.19 -12.22
CA SER A 365 -37.69 -1.83 -13.11
C SER A 365 -36.33 -2.13 -12.49
N PHE A 366 -36.19 -2.00 -11.17
CA PHE A 366 -34.99 -2.42 -10.45
C PHE A 366 -34.86 -3.93 -10.38
N ARG A 367 -35.94 -4.64 -10.01
CA ARG A 367 -35.93 -6.10 -9.89
C ARG A 367 -35.58 -6.79 -11.21
N SER A 368 -36.14 -6.30 -12.32
CA SER A 368 -35.89 -6.83 -13.67
C SER A 368 -34.55 -6.40 -14.28
N GLY A 369 -33.80 -5.51 -13.64
CA GLY A 369 -32.53 -5.01 -14.18
C GLY A 369 -32.66 -3.95 -15.28
N ARG A 370 -33.87 -3.44 -15.54
CA ARG A 370 -34.07 -2.35 -16.54
C ARG A 370 -33.47 -1.03 -16.09
N LYS A 371 -33.42 -0.79 -14.78
CA LYS A 371 -32.82 0.40 -14.16
C LYS A 371 -32.03 -0.02 -12.93
N ASP A 372 -30.99 0.75 -12.63
CA ASP A 372 -30.24 0.62 -11.36
C ASP A 372 -30.49 1.79 -10.41
N HIS A 373 -31.03 2.90 -10.92
CA HIS A 373 -31.48 4.02 -10.09
C HIS A 373 -32.62 4.82 -10.73
N GLU A 374 -33.28 5.65 -9.93
CA GLU A 374 -34.27 6.65 -10.32
C GLU A 374 -34.16 7.86 -9.41
N ASP A 375 -34.16 9.06 -9.99
CA ASP A 375 -33.88 10.31 -9.29
C ASP A 375 -35.04 11.30 -9.41
N PHE A 376 -35.34 12.01 -8.32
CA PHE A 376 -36.36 13.05 -8.24
C PHE A 376 -35.79 14.28 -7.51
N TRP A 377 -36.25 15.46 -7.88
CA TRP A 377 -35.90 16.69 -7.18
C TRP A 377 -37.11 17.59 -7.04
N ILE A 378 -37.35 18.08 -5.83
CA ILE A 378 -38.50 18.92 -5.51
C ILE A 378 -38.09 20.09 -4.61
N LYS A 379 -38.74 21.23 -4.82
CA LYS A 379 -38.65 22.36 -3.88
C LYS A 379 -39.73 22.17 -2.82
N LEU A 380 -39.32 21.96 -1.57
CA LEU A 380 -40.23 21.73 -0.45
C LEU A 380 -39.96 22.77 0.63
N GLY A 381 -40.82 23.79 0.70
CA GLY A 381 -40.62 24.94 1.58
C GLY A 381 -39.29 25.65 1.27
N GLY A 382 -38.42 25.76 2.27
CA GLY A 382 -37.11 26.38 2.14
C GLY A 382 -36.00 25.47 1.59
N LYS A 383 -36.26 24.16 1.41
CA LYS A 383 -35.28 23.13 1.04
C LYS A 383 -35.35 22.80 -0.46
N TYR A 384 -34.22 22.41 -1.05
CA TYR A 384 -34.18 21.80 -2.38
C TYR A 384 -33.85 20.32 -2.22
N VAL A 385 -34.88 19.49 -2.24
CA VAL A 385 -34.79 18.07 -1.89
C VAL A 385 -34.43 17.25 -3.11
N TYR A 386 -33.35 16.50 -3.03
CA TYR A 386 -32.96 15.49 -4.01
C TYR A 386 -33.21 14.10 -3.42
N ILE A 387 -34.01 13.30 -4.11
CA ILE A 387 -34.44 11.96 -3.69
C ILE A 387 -33.95 10.98 -4.74
N ARG A 388 -33.24 9.95 -4.31
CA ARG A 388 -32.66 8.94 -5.20
C ARG A 388 -33.08 7.57 -4.72
N TYR A 389 -33.46 6.72 -5.65
CA TYR A 389 -33.75 5.32 -5.39
C TYR A 389 -32.72 4.46 -6.12
N PHE A 390 -32.14 3.47 -5.46
CA PHE A 390 -31.15 2.55 -6.04
C PHE A 390 -31.59 1.10 -5.91
N ALA A 391 -31.27 0.30 -6.93
CA ALA A 391 -31.35 -1.15 -6.86
C ALA A 391 -30.15 -1.68 -6.05
N VAL A 392 -30.40 -2.30 -4.90
CA VAL A 392 -29.37 -2.97 -4.12
C VAL A 392 -29.25 -4.40 -4.62
N ARG A 393 -28.05 -4.82 -5.03
CA ARG A 393 -27.77 -6.16 -5.55
C ARG A 393 -26.59 -6.80 -4.83
N ASP A 394 -26.54 -8.12 -4.77
CA ASP A 394 -25.34 -8.84 -4.35
C ASP A 394 -24.29 -8.95 -5.47
N VAL A 395 -23.18 -9.61 -5.17
CA VAL A 395 -22.05 -9.82 -6.09
C VAL A 395 -22.43 -10.58 -7.36
N ASP A 396 -23.50 -11.39 -7.32
CA ASP A 396 -24.02 -12.15 -8.45
C ASP A 396 -25.09 -11.35 -9.24
N GLY A 397 -25.38 -10.11 -8.84
CA GLY A 397 -26.38 -9.24 -9.45
C GLY A 397 -27.82 -9.52 -8.98
N THR A 398 -28.01 -10.36 -7.96
CA THR A 398 -29.33 -10.69 -7.43
C THR A 398 -29.91 -9.49 -6.69
N PHE A 399 -31.15 -9.12 -7.01
CA PHE A 399 -31.85 -8.00 -6.36
C PHE A 399 -32.14 -8.29 -4.88
N LEU A 400 -31.53 -7.50 -3.99
CA LEU A 400 -31.70 -7.58 -2.53
C LEU A 400 -32.75 -6.59 -2.00
N GLY A 401 -33.03 -5.51 -2.73
CA GLY A 401 -33.98 -4.49 -2.30
C GLY A 401 -33.76 -3.13 -2.96
N THR A 402 -34.46 -2.12 -2.44
CA THR A 402 -34.38 -0.73 -2.89
C THR A 402 -33.90 0.18 -1.76
N LEU A 403 -32.90 1.00 -2.06
CA LEU A 403 -32.38 2.02 -1.17
C LEU A 403 -32.93 3.39 -1.60
N GLU A 404 -33.68 4.05 -0.73
CA GLU A 404 -34.06 5.47 -0.86
C GLU A 404 -33.01 6.33 -0.12
N VAL A 405 -32.48 7.35 -0.80
CA VAL A 405 -31.57 8.35 -0.25
C VAL A 405 -32.15 9.74 -0.49
N THR A 406 -32.24 10.57 0.54
CA THR A 406 -32.81 11.92 0.45
C THR A 406 -31.86 12.97 1.04
N GLN A 407 -31.66 14.09 0.34
CA GLN A 407 -30.75 15.16 0.77
C GLN A 407 -31.31 16.56 0.45
N ASP A 408 -31.05 17.55 1.31
CA ASP A 408 -31.24 18.96 0.96
C ASP A 408 -29.97 19.44 0.26
N ILE A 409 -30.04 19.59 -1.06
CA ILE A 409 -28.89 20.00 -1.87
C ILE A 409 -28.76 21.52 -2.00
N LYS A 410 -29.67 22.29 -1.41
CA LYS A 410 -29.61 23.76 -1.46
C LYS A 410 -28.30 24.33 -0.89
N PRO A 411 -27.79 23.86 0.26
CA PRO A 411 -26.49 24.34 0.78
C PRO A 411 -25.32 23.95 -0.13
N ILE A 412 -25.38 22.77 -0.76
CA ILE A 412 -24.34 22.29 -1.68
C ILE A 412 -24.30 23.15 -2.94
N GLN A 413 -25.46 23.50 -3.50
CA GLN A 413 -25.55 24.38 -4.67
C GLN A 413 -25.11 25.82 -4.40
N ALA A 414 -24.97 26.22 -3.14
CA ALA A 414 -24.50 27.54 -2.75
C ALA A 414 -22.97 27.61 -2.53
N ILE A 415 -22.25 26.50 -2.68
CA ILE A 415 -20.79 26.48 -2.54
C ILE A 415 -20.15 27.14 -3.77
N GLU A 416 -19.26 28.09 -3.52
CA GLU A 416 -18.46 28.78 -4.54
C GLU A 416 -16.97 28.79 -4.12
N GLY A 417 -16.07 28.87 -5.10
CA GLY A 417 -14.63 28.89 -4.86
C GLY A 417 -14.08 27.57 -4.29
N GLU A 418 -13.05 27.65 -3.45
CA GLU A 418 -12.40 26.49 -2.84
C GLU A 418 -12.13 26.74 -1.35
N LYS A 419 -12.38 25.73 -0.51
CA LYS A 419 -11.97 25.71 0.90
C LYS A 419 -11.02 24.53 1.13
N ARG A 420 -9.72 24.81 1.19
CA ARG A 420 -8.64 23.78 1.35
C ARG A 420 -8.11 23.64 2.78
N LEU A 421 -8.49 24.56 3.68
CA LEU A 421 -8.04 24.59 5.06
C LEU A 421 -9.23 24.78 6.01
N VAL A 422 -9.07 24.33 7.25
CA VAL A 422 -10.01 24.60 8.34
C VAL A 422 -10.00 26.11 8.61
N THR A 423 -11.18 26.69 8.77
CA THR A 423 -11.36 28.04 9.30
C THR A 423 -11.91 27.87 10.70
N ASP A 424 -11.25 28.46 11.69
CA ASP A 424 -11.69 28.49 13.09
C ASP A 424 -13.10 29.07 13.27
#